data_AF-A0A2D9FXC8-F1
#
_entry.id   AF-A0A2D9FXC8-F1
#
_cell.length_a   1.000
_cell.length_b   1.000
_cell.length_c   1.000
_cell.angle_alpha   90.00
_cell.angle_beta   90.00
_cell.angle_gamma   90.00
#
_symmetry.space_group_name_H-M   'P 1'
#
loop_
_entity.id
_entity.type
_entity.pdbx_description
1 polymer ?
#
loop_
_entity_poly.entity_id
_entity_poly.type
_entity_poly.pdbx_seq_one_letter_code
_entity_poly.pdbx_strand_id
1 'polypeptide(L)'
;MEHFYEASRAYNVPVSLLLAIASRESNMGLALDGNWTGDNGNGIGIMQIDRRYHSGFTSNHANKDHRANVLYGSKFLADLIAKFGGQLTPAVAAYNAGYAKVQNTVSAGIDPNLVTTGQNYAFDVLRRKEIVESILGITKASAASMVILPLLITGFISYQIFNTQ
;
A
#
# COMPACT_ATOMS: atom_id res chain seq x y z
N MET A 1 5.27 -8.80 4.14
CA MET A 1 5.93 -7.47 3.98
C MET A 1 6.90 -7.43 2.81
N GLU A 2 7.73 -8.46 2.60
CA GLU A 2 8.72 -8.51 1.52
C GLU A 2 8.15 -8.14 0.14
N HIS A 3 7.06 -8.77 -0.29
CA HIS A 3 6.42 -8.48 -1.59
C HIS A 3 5.97 -7.02 -1.75
N PHE A 4 5.57 -6.35 -0.67
CA PHE A 4 5.19 -4.93 -0.70
C PHE A 4 6.41 -4.03 -0.90
N TYR A 5 7.54 -4.36 -0.29
CA TYR A 5 8.79 -3.64 -0.53
C TYR A 5 9.35 -3.90 -1.92
N GLU A 6 9.25 -5.14 -2.42
CA GLU A 6 9.57 -5.50 -3.79
C GLU A 6 8.75 -4.66 -4.78
N ALA A 7 7.43 -4.67 -4.64
CA ALA A 7 6.53 -3.94 -5.53
C ALA A 7 6.70 -2.41 -5.41
N SER A 8 6.94 -1.90 -4.19
CA SER A 8 7.22 -0.48 -3.96
C SER A 8 8.45 -0.01 -4.75
N ARG A 9 9.54 -0.80 -4.75
CA ARG A 9 10.73 -0.51 -5.55
C ARG A 9 10.49 -0.66 -7.05
N ALA A 10 9.76 -1.69 -7.46
CA ALA A 10 9.53 -1.98 -8.88
C ALA A 10 8.69 -0.90 -9.57
N TYR A 11 7.70 -0.34 -8.88
CA TYR A 11 6.72 0.58 -9.48
C TYR A 11 6.78 2.01 -8.92
N ASN A 12 7.76 2.30 -8.06
CA ASN A 12 7.93 3.60 -7.42
C ASN A 12 6.66 4.11 -6.71
N VAL A 13 5.92 3.18 -6.08
CA VAL A 13 4.76 3.50 -5.24
C VAL A 13 5.17 3.40 -3.78
N PRO A 14 4.85 4.37 -2.92
CA PRO A 14 5.19 4.28 -1.49
C PRO A 14 4.65 3.00 -0.86
N VAL A 15 5.52 2.26 -0.17
CA VAL A 15 5.11 1.03 0.54
C VAL A 15 3.96 1.30 1.53
N SER A 16 3.90 2.49 2.12
CA SER A 16 2.81 2.93 2.98
C SER A 16 1.45 2.93 2.28
N LEU A 17 1.41 3.40 1.03
CA LEU A 17 0.20 3.42 0.23
C LEU A 17 -0.23 2.00 -0.18
N LEU A 18 0.72 1.14 -0.55
CA LEU A 18 0.42 -0.26 -0.90
C LEU A 18 -0.17 -1.04 0.29
N LEU A 19 0.39 -0.84 1.49
CA LEU A 19 -0.13 -1.44 2.72
C LEU A 19 -1.50 -0.86 3.10
N ALA A 20 -1.73 0.43 2.85
CA ALA A 20 -3.01 1.06 3.10
C ALA A 20 -4.12 0.50 2.19
N ILE A 21 -3.83 0.29 0.90
CA ILE A 21 -4.73 -0.40 -0.04
C ILE A 21 -5.01 -1.81 0.47
N ALA A 22 -3.99 -2.63 0.73
CA ALA A 22 -4.17 -3.99 1.21
C ALA A 22 -4.97 -4.07 2.54
N SER A 23 -4.78 -3.10 3.43
CA SER A 23 -5.54 -2.96 4.66
C SER A 23 -7.02 -2.68 4.39
N ARG A 24 -7.33 -1.79 3.45
CA ARG A 24 -8.71 -1.48 3.07
C ARG A 24 -9.38 -2.59 2.27
N GLU A 25 -8.64 -3.25 1.39
CA GLU A 25 -9.17 -4.30 0.50
C GLU A 25 -9.55 -5.57 1.24
N SER A 26 -8.68 -6.05 2.13
CA SER A 26 -8.82 -7.39 2.69
C SER A 26 -8.45 -7.50 4.16
N ASN A 27 -8.27 -6.37 4.86
CA ASN A 27 -7.64 -6.35 6.18
C ASN A 27 -6.33 -7.15 6.19
N MET A 28 -5.47 -6.92 5.20
CA MET A 28 -4.21 -7.66 4.99
C MET A 28 -4.41 -9.17 4.77
N GLY A 29 -5.54 -9.57 4.18
CA GLY A 29 -5.92 -10.95 3.93
C GLY A 29 -6.81 -11.58 5.00
N LEU A 30 -6.99 -10.93 6.16
CA LEU A 30 -7.78 -11.46 7.27
C LEU A 30 -9.29 -11.50 7.00
N ALA A 31 -9.77 -10.74 6.00
CA ALA A 31 -11.18 -10.72 5.59
C ALA A 31 -11.50 -11.69 4.44
N LEU A 32 -10.51 -12.46 3.97
CA LEU A 32 -10.70 -13.39 2.84
C LEU A 32 -11.23 -14.75 3.30
N ASP A 33 -11.94 -15.42 2.42
CA ASP A 33 -12.37 -16.80 2.62
C ASP A 33 -11.21 -17.82 2.47
N GLY A 34 -11.50 -19.11 2.68
CA GLY A 34 -10.51 -20.18 2.56
C GLY A 34 -9.91 -20.37 1.15
N ASN A 35 -10.52 -19.78 0.11
CA ASN A 35 -10.03 -19.78 -1.25
C ASN A 35 -9.21 -18.52 -1.59
N TRP A 36 -8.89 -17.70 -0.58
CA TRP A 36 -8.21 -16.41 -0.75
C TRP A 36 -8.99 -15.45 -1.64
N THR A 37 -10.32 -15.49 -1.54
CA THR A 37 -11.22 -14.59 -2.28
C THR A 37 -12.09 -13.75 -1.36
N GLY A 38 -12.57 -12.63 -1.92
CA GLY A 38 -13.56 -11.73 -1.32
C GLY A 38 -14.51 -11.21 -2.42
N ASP A 39 -15.37 -10.24 -2.10
CA ASP A 39 -16.40 -9.70 -3.01
C ASP A 39 -17.21 -10.79 -3.73
N ASN A 40 -17.86 -11.67 -2.96
CA ASN A 40 -18.63 -12.82 -3.48
C ASN A 40 -17.78 -13.74 -4.40
N GLY A 41 -16.50 -13.87 -4.11
CA GLY A 41 -15.55 -14.67 -4.89
C GLY A 41 -14.86 -13.92 -6.02
N ASN A 42 -15.24 -12.68 -6.34
CA ASN A 42 -14.70 -11.96 -7.51
C ASN A 42 -13.30 -11.39 -7.26
N GLY A 43 -13.06 -10.81 -6.08
CA GLY A 43 -11.77 -10.24 -5.70
C GLY A 43 -10.80 -11.34 -5.27
N ILE A 44 -9.62 -11.41 -5.90
CA ILE A 44 -8.60 -12.40 -5.55
C ILE A 44 -7.46 -11.78 -4.73
N GLY A 45 -7.04 -12.49 -3.69
CA GLY A 45 -5.86 -12.18 -2.89
C GLY A 45 -5.95 -10.88 -2.08
N ILE A 46 -4.81 -10.51 -1.50
CA ILE A 46 -4.66 -9.43 -0.50
C ILE A 46 -5.02 -8.05 -1.08
N MET A 47 -4.72 -7.81 -2.36
CA MET A 47 -5.03 -6.57 -3.05
C MET A 47 -6.37 -6.61 -3.83
N GLN A 48 -7.17 -7.66 -3.61
CA GLN A 48 -8.52 -7.85 -4.16
C GLN A 48 -8.65 -7.53 -5.66
N ILE A 49 -7.81 -8.18 -6.47
CA ILE A 49 -7.84 -7.99 -7.92
C ILE A 49 -9.11 -8.66 -8.48
N ASP A 50 -9.98 -7.86 -9.08
CA ASP A 50 -11.28 -8.32 -9.56
C ASP A 50 -11.15 -9.10 -10.88
N ARG A 51 -11.52 -10.38 -10.86
CA ARG A 51 -11.47 -11.27 -12.03
C ARG A 51 -12.35 -10.84 -13.20
N ARG A 52 -13.40 -10.03 -12.96
CA ARG A 52 -14.31 -9.53 -14.01
C ARG A 52 -13.63 -8.48 -14.88
N TYR A 53 -12.70 -7.72 -14.31
CA TYR A 53 -12.00 -6.62 -14.99
C TYR A 53 -10.54 -6.95 -15.32
N HIS A 54 -9.94 -7.88 -14.58
CA HIS A 54 -8.52 -8.24 -14.70
C HIS A 54 -8.32 -9.73 -15.03
N SER A 55 -9.23 -10.31 -15.82
CA SER A 55 -9.26 -11.75 -16.16
C SER A 55 -7.94 -12.29 -16.71
N GLY A 56 -7.20 -11.49 -17.50
CA GLY A 56 -5.90 -11.88 -18.03
C GLY A 56 -4.85 -12.17 -16.93
N PHE A 57 -4.93 -11.49 -15.79
CA PHE A 57 -4.10 -11.80 -14.63
C PHE A 57 -4.70 -12.94 -13.81
N THR A 58 -5.98 -12.84 -13.45
CA THR A 58 -6.61 -13.78 -12.50
C THR A 58 -6.74 -15.20 -13.05
N SER A 59 -6.79 -15.38 -14.38
CA SER A 59 -6.82 -16.72 -15.00
C SER A 59 -5.45 -17.41 -15.04
N ASN A 60 -4.36 -16.65 -14.86
CA ASN A 60 -2.98 -17.16 -14.96
C ASN A 60 -2.27 -17.27 -13.60
N HIS A 61 -2.90 -16.80 -12.51
CA HIS A 61 -2.33 -16.81 -11.17
C HIS A 61 -3.32 -17.39 -10.15
N ALA A 62 -2.82 -18.23 -9.25
CA ALA A 62 -3.63 -18.74 -8.15
C ALA A 62 -3.99 -17.60 -7.17
N ASN A 63 -5.18 -17.66 -6.56
CA ASN A 63 -5.65 -16.64 -5.60
C ASN A 63 -4.66 -16.43 -4.42
N LYS A 64 -3.94 -17.49 -4.03
CA LYS A 64 -2.94 -17.48 -2.95
C LYS A 64 -1.53 -17.07 -3.39
N ASP A 65 -1.33 -16.70 -4.66
CA ASP A 65 -0.06 -16.16 -5.15
C ASP A 65 0.10 -14.70 -4.68
N HIS A 66 0.50 -14.54 -3.41
CA HIS A 66 0.61 -13.22 -2.77
C HIS A 66 1.60 -12.30 -3.47
N ARG A 67 2.70 -12.85 -3.99
CA ARG A 67 3.72 -12.06 -4.68
C ARG A 67 3.15 -11.48 -5.98
N ALA A 68 2.56 -12.32 -6.83
CA ALA A 68 1.97 -11.86 -8.09
C ALA A 68 0.81 -10.90 -7.85
N ASN A 69 -0.03 -11.17 -6.85
CA ASN A 69 -1.15 -10.31 -6.47
C ASN A 69 -0.67 -8.91 -6.05
N VAL A 70 0.35 -8.83 -5.19
CA VAL A 70 0.90 -7.54 -4.73
C VAL A 70 1.60 -6.80 -5.85
N LEU A 71 2.39 -7.49 -6.69
CA LEU A 71 3.03 -6.86 -7.85
C LEU A 71 2.01 -6.33 -8.85
N TYR A 72 0.97 -7.09 -9.16
CA TYR A 72 -0.06 -6.69 -10.10
C TYR A 72 -0.86 -5.48 -9.60
N GLY A 73 -1.36 -5.52 -8.36
CA GLY A 73 -2.09 -4.40 -7.76
C GLY A 73 -1.23 -3.14 -7.69
N SER A 74 0.04 -3.27 -7.32
CA SER A 74 0.97 -2.13 -7.27
C SER A 74 1.23 -1.52 -8.65
N LYS A 75 1.41 -2.34 -9.68
CA LYS A 75 1.54 -1.87 -11.06
C LYS A 75 0.28 -1.12 -11.51
N PHE A 76 -0.89 -1.72 -11.28
CA PHE A 76 -2.17 -1.12 -11.65
C PHE A 76 -2.37 0.24 -10.96
N LEU A 77 -2.06 0.34 -9.67
CA LEU A 77 -2.10 1.60 -8.95
C LEU A 77 -1.11 2.63 -9.52
N ALA A 78 0.12 2.23 -9.87
CA ALA A 78 1.10 3.12 -10.49
C ALA A 78 0.60 3.68 -11.83
N ASP A 79 -0.01 2.83 -12.67
CA ASP A 79 -0.60 3.24 -13.94
C ASP A 79 -1.74 4.26 -13.73
N LEU A 80 -2.56 4.07 -12.69
CA LEU A 80 -3.62 5.02 -12.31
C LEU A 80 -3.03 6.35 -11.83
N ILE A 81 -2.01 6.32 -10.97
CA ILE A 81 -1.31 7.52 -10.50
C ILE A 81 -0.77 8.32 -11.69
N ALA A 82 -0.15 7.65 -12.66
CA ALA A 82 0.35 8.30 -13.87
C ALA A 82 -0.78 8.93 -14.70
N LYS A 83 -1.89 8.21 -14.90
CA LYS A 83 -3.06 8.72 -15.66
C LYS A 83 -3.70 9.96 -15.01
N PHE A 84 -3.64 10.08 -13.69
CA PHE A 84 -4.12 11.27 -12.96
C PHE A 84 -3.02 12.31 -12.68
N GLY A 85 -1.88 12.24 -13.38
CA GLY A 85 -0.82 13.25 -13.26
C GLY A 85 -0.18 13.30 -11.86
N GLY A 86 -0.09 12.16 -11.18
CA GLY A 86 0.47 12.07 -9.82
C GLY A 86 -0.54 12.28 -8.69
N GLN A 87 -1.79 12.62 -9.00
CA GLN A 87 -2.80 12.87 -7.97
C GLN A 87 -3.28 11.56 -7.32
N LEU A 88 -2.99 11.39 -6.04
CA LEU A 88 -3.30 10.16 -5.31
C LEU A 88 -4.79 9.94 -5.10
N THR A 89 -5.55 10.97 -4.72
CA THR A 89 -6.99 10.83 -4.43
C THR A 89 -7.78 10.22 -5.59
N PRO A 90 -7.73 10.77 -6.83
CA PRO A 90 -8.45 10.17 -7.95
C PRO A 90 -7.84 8.82 -8.39
N ALA A 91 -6.53 8.63 -8.27
CA ALA A 91 -5.90 7.34 -8.60
C ALA A 91 -6.36 6.21 -7.66
N VAL A 92 -6.39 6.46 -6.36
CA VAL A 92 -6.87 5.51 -5.35
C VAL A 92 -8.37 5.27 -5.50
N ALA A 93 -9.16 6.32 -5.78
CA ALA A 93 -10.58 6.14 -6.08
C ALA A 93 -10.79 5.26 -7.31
N ALA A 94 -9.98 5.45 -8.35
CA ALA A 94 -10.06 4.66 -9.58
C ALA A 94 -9.61 3.21 -9.42
N TYR A 95 -8.77 2.91 -8.42
CA TYR A 95 -8.41 1.54 -8.07
C TYR A 95 -9.66 0.75 -7.67
N ASN A 96 -10.55 1.38 -6.90
CA ASN A 96 -11.80 0.78 -6.45
C ASN A 96 -12.96 0.89 -7.47
N ALA A 97 -13.10 2.04 -8.12
CA ALA A 97 -14.29 2.39 -8.91
C ALA A 97 -14.08 2.32 -10.43
N GLY A 98 -12.85 2.05 -10.87
CA GLY A 98 -12.45 2.04 -12.28
C GLY A 98 -12.11 3.43 -12.82
N TYR A 99 -11.11 3.47 -13.72
CA TYR A 99 -10.57 4.71 -14.30
C TYR A 99 -11.62 5.57 -14.99
N ALA A 100 -12.41 5.00 -15.92
CA ALA A 100 -13.35 5.77 -16.73
C ALA A 100 -14.41 6.50 -15.87
N LYS A 101 -14.93 5.82 -14.84
CA LYS A 101 -15.91 6.39 -13.92
C LYS A 101 -15.32 7.58 -13.17
N VAL A 102 -14.15 7.40 -12.58
CA VAL A 102 -13.49 8.46 -11.80
C VAL A 102 -13.01 9.61 -12.67
N GLN A 103 -12.47 9.34 -13.86
CA GLN A 103 -12.08 10.36 -14.83
C GLN A 103 -13.26 11.27 -15.17
N ASN A 104 -14.44 10.69 -15.44
CA ASN A 104 -15.65 11.45 -15.73
C ASN A 104 -16.10 12.29 -14.53
N THR A 105 -16.06 11.72 -13.32
CA THR A 105 -16.39 12.43 -12.07
C THR A 105 -15.47 13.62 -11.83
N VAL A 106 -14.15 13.44 -11.95
CA VAL A 106 -13.17 14.50 -11.73
C VAL A 106 -13.28 15.59 -12.81
N SER A 107 -13.51 15.21 -14.08
CA SER A 107 -13.69 16.16 -15.18
C SER A 107 -14.94 17.03 -15.02
N ALA A 108 -15.94 16.54 -14.28
CA ALA A 108 -17.13 17.30 -13.91
C ALA A 108 -16.94 18.18 -12.65
N GLY A 109 -15.74 18.22 -12.06
CA GLY A 109 -15.46 18.97 -10.83
C GLY A 109 -16.04 18.34 -9.57
N ILE A 110 -16.38 17.04 -9.62
CA ILE A 110 -17.01 16.31 -8.51
C ILE A 110 -15.95 15.52 -7.74
N ASP A 111 -16.12 15.41 -6.42
CA ASP A 111 -15.23 14.60 -5.58
C ASP A 111 -15.22 13.12 -6.05
N PRO A 112 -14.05 12.56 -6.41
CA PRO A 112 -13.94 11.18 -6.87
C PRO A 112 -14.37 10.14 -5.83
N ASN A 113 -14.39 10.46 -4.53
CA ASN A 113 -14.88 9.53 -3.51
C ASN A 113 -16.36 9.18 -3.68
N LEU A 114 -17.19 10.10 -4.19
CA LEU A 114 -18.64 9.88 -4.32
C LEU A 114 -19.01 8.72 -5.24
N VAL A 115 -18.08 8.26 -6.09
CA VAL A 115 -18.28 7.12 -6.98
C VAL A 115 -17.63 5.81 -6.50
N THR A 116 -16.96 5.84 -5.34
CA THR A 116 -16.30 4.68 -4.73
C THR A 116 -17.23 3.90 -3.78
N THR A 117 -16.87 2.66 -3.46
CA THR A 117 -17.56 1.85 -2.45
C THR A 117 -17.63 2.59 -1.12
N GLY A 118 -18.85 2.74 -0.58
CA GLY A 118 -19.08 3.47 0.67
C GLY A 118 -18.82 4.98 0.59
N GLN A 119 -18.58 5.51 -0.62
CA GLN A 119 -18.30 6.93 -0.90
C GLN A 119 -17.13 7.51 -0.10
N ASN A 120 -16.20 6.66 0.35
CA ASN A 120 -15.10 7.06 1.23
C ASN A 120 -13.82 6.26 1.01
N TYR A 121 -13.72 5.48 -0.07
CA TYR A 121 -12.63 4.53 -0.25
C TYR A 121 -11.26 5.24 -0.28
N ALA A 122 -11.11 6.28 -1.12
CA ALA A 122 -9.82 6.97 -1.25
C ALA A 122 -9.47 7.74 0.02
N PHE A 123 -10.46 8.36 0.67
CA PHE A 123 -10.28 8.99 1.96
C PHE A 123 -9.77 8.01 3.04
N ASP A 124 -10.39 6.84 3.16
CA ASP A 124 -10.00 5.84 4.17
C ASP A 124 -8.60 5.26 3.89
N VAL A 125 -8.27 4.99 2.61
CA VAL A 125 -6.93 4.54 2.21
C VAL A 125 -5.87 5.60 2.53
N LEU A 126 -6.11 6.87 2.22
CA LEU A 126 -5.13 7.94 2.48
C LEU A 126 -4.94 8.16 3.99
N ARG A 127 -6.00 8.06 4.79
CA ARG A 127 -5.90 8.05 6.25
C ARG A 127 -5.07 6.86 6.76
N ARG A 128 -5.31 5.65 6.24
CA ARG A 128 -4.52 4.45 6.59
C ARG A 128 -3.05 4.62 6.19
N LYS A 129 -2.77 5.25 5.05
CA LYS A 129 -1.41 5.56 4.60
C LYS A 129 -0.68 6.42 5.63
N GLU A 130 -1.30 7.49 6.14
CA GLU A 130 -0.70 8.36 7.16
C GLU A 130 -0.39 7.58 8.46
N ILE A 131 -1.29 6.71 8.89
CA ILE A 131 -1.07 5.83 10.06
C ILE A 131 0.12 4.91 9.81
N VAL A 132 0.19 4.27 8.64
CA VAL A 132 1.30 3.40 8.27
C VAL A 132 2.62 4.17 8.21
N GLU A 133 2.62 5.40 7.68
CA GLU A 133 3.82 6.26 7.65
C GLU A 133 4.31 6.61 9.04
N SER A 134 3.40 6.92 9.97
CA SER A 134 3.73 7.14 11.37
C SER A 134 4.38 5.90 12.00
N ILE A 135 3.77 4.71 11.82
CA ILE A 135 4.31 3.45 12.35
C ILE A 135 5.70 3.14 11.76
N LEU A 136 5.86 3.31 10.44
CA LEU A 136 7.15 3.11 9.76
C LEU A 136 8.21 4.13 10.19
N GLY A 137 7.81 5.37 10.48
CA GLY A 137 8.70 6.40 11.02
C GLY A 137 9.18 6.07 12.43
N ILE A 138 8.28 5.67 13.32
CA ILE A 138 8.60 5.24 14.69
C ILE A 138 9.56 4.05 14.67
N THR A 139 9.32 3.06 13.81
CA THR A 139 10.22 1.90 13.70
C THR A 139 11.61 2.28 13.20
N LYS A 140 11.73 3.20 12.23
CA LYS A 140 13.03 3.72 11.79
C LYS A 140 13.77 4.46 12.91
N ALA A 141 13.08 5.31 13.66
CA ALA A 141 13.67 6.04 14.79
C ALA A 141 14.13 5.09 15.91
N SER A 142 13.31 4.09 16.24
CA SER A 142 13.67 3.07 17.24
C SER A 142 14.90 2.27 16.81
N ALA A 143 14.96 1.81 15.56
CA ALA A 143 16.11 1.10 15.02
C ALA A 143 17.39 1.97 15.05
N ALA A 144 17.28 3.25 14.70
CA ALA A 144 18.40 4.18 14.79
C ALA A 144 18.89 4.35 16.23
N SER A 145 17.98 4.52 17.21
CA SER A 145 18.33 4.64 18.63
C SER A 145 19.02 3.38 19.17
N MET A 146 18.57 2.18 18.76
CA MET A 146 19.22 0.92 19.13
C MET A 146 20.66 0.81 18.61
N VAL A 147 21.01 1.52 17.54
CA VAL A 147 22.36 1.54 16.96
C VAL A 147 23.20 2.69 17.54
N ILE A 148 22.63 3.90 17.63
CA ILE A 148 23.35 5.12 18.03
C ILE A 148 23.67 5.10 19.53
N LEU A 149 22.73 4.68 20.38
CA LEU A 149 22.93 4.76 21.84
C LEU A 149 24.10 3.88 22.32
N PRO A 150 24.25 2.60 21.89
CA PRO A 150 25.45 1.82 22.21
C PRO A 150 26.74 2.43 21.68
N LEU A 151 26.74 3.02 20.48
CA LEU A 151 27.91 3.68 19.91
C LEU A 151 28.32 4.92 20.72
N LEU A 152 27.36 5.73 21.17
CA LEU A 152 27.63 6.88 22.05
C LEU A 152 28.17 6.44 23.41
N ILE A 153 27.56 5.42 24.03
CA ILE A 153 28.01 4.89 25.32
C ILE A 153 29.43 4.31 25.21
N THR A 154 29.70 3.50 24.18
CA THR A 154 31.03 2.93 23.96
C THR A 154 32.08 4.00 23.66
N GLY A 155 31.73 5.02 22.86
CA GLY A 155 32.60 6.17 22.61
C GLY A 155 32.91 6.96 23.88
N PHE A 156 31.90 7.23 24.72
CA PHE A 156 32.07 7.95 25.98
C PHE A 156 32.93 7.16 26.99
N ILE A 157 32.67 5.86 27.16
CA ILE A 157 33.48 4.99 28.04
C ILE A 157 34.93 4.95 27.53
N SER A 158 35.14 4.76 26.23
CA SER A 158 36.48 4.74 25.64
C SER A 158 37.21 6.07 25.88
N TYR A 159 36.56 7.21 25.63
CA TYR A 159 37.13 8.53 25.89
C TYR A 159 37.56 8.72 27.35
N GLN A 160 36.71 8.32 28.30
CA GLN A 160 37.02 8.41 29.74
C GLN A 160 38.25 7.58 30.10
N ILE A 161 38.36 6.34 29.58
CA ILE A 161 39.51 5.46 29.84
C ILE A 161 40.82 6.05 29.31
N PHE A 162 40.80 6.64 28.10
CA PHE A 162 42.02 7.12 27.45
C PHE A 162 42.50 8.50 27.92
N ASN A 163 41.61 9.34 28.47
CA ASN A 163 41.93 10.73 28.86
C ASN A 163 42.00 10.98 30.38
N THR A 164 41.98 9.93 31.21
CA THR A 164 42.16 10.04 32.67
C THR A 164 43.48 9.43 33.19
N GLN A 165 44.48 9.24 32.33
CA GLN A 165 45.89 9.02 32.72
C GLN A 165 46.67 10.34 32.70
#